data_AF-A0A969PRF8-F1
#
_entry.id   AF-A0A969PRF8-F1
#
_cell.length_a   1.000
_cell.length_b   1.000
_cell.length_c   1.000
_cell.angle_alpha   90.00
_cell.angle_beta   90.00
_cell.angle_gamma   90.00
#
_symmetry.space_group_name_H-M   'P 1'
#
loop_
_entity.id
_entity.type
_entity.pdbx_description
1 polymer ?
#
loop_
_entity_poly.entity_id
_entity_poly.type
_entity_poly.pdbx_seq_one_letter_code
_entity_poly.pdbx_strand_id
1 'polypeptide(L)'
;MKINPMHSVQAYKSQQNVQRQQQEIVKKADQLEISAQAKELAKAREFTEAREQKVQELKAQVQNGTYKPDLNETARKMYDYWNK
;
A
#
# COMPACT_ATOMS: atom_id res chain seq x y z
N MET A 1 -18.65 25.40 67.59
CA MET A 1 -17.70 25.12 66.48
C MET A 1 -17.54 23.62 66.35
N LYS A 2 -17.83 23.04 65.18
CA LYS A 2 -17.66 21.61 64.88
C LYS A 2 -16.33 21.44 64.14
N ILE A 3 -15.45 20.58 64.64
CA ILE A 3 -14.09 20.38 64.12
C ILE A 3 -14.14 19.21 63.14
N ASN A 4 -13.76 19.44 61.87
CA ASN A 4 -13.68 18.41 60.83
C ASN A 4 -12.39 17.58 60.98
N PRO A 5 -12.42 16.24 60.90
CA PRO A 5 -11.22 15.43 60.95
C PRO A 5 -10.53 15.31 59.58
N MET A 6 -9.33 15.87 59.51
CA MET A 6 -8.12 15.38 58.87
C MET A 6 -8.28 14.42 57.66
N HIS A 7 -8.17 14.96 56.43
CA HIS A 7 -7.87 14.18 55.23
C HIS A 7 -6.36 14.24 54.94
N SER A 8 -5.60 13.23 55.37
CA SER A 8 -4.17 13.13 55.01
C SER A 8 -3.72 11.69 54.79
N VAL A 9 -4.32 10.99 53.82
CA VAL A 9 -3.85 9.62 53.47
C VAL A 9 -3.79 9.36 51.96
N GLN A 10 -3.85 10.38 51.10
CA GLN A 10 -3.79 10.20 49.63
C GLN A 10 -2.64 10.95 48.95
N ALA A 11 -1.55 11.28 49.64
CA ALA A 11 -0.41 11.96 49.01
C ALA A 11 0.56 11.00 48.27
N TYR A 12 0.52 9.69 48.56
CA TYR A 12 1.51 8.71 48.04
C TYR A 12 1.01 7.81 46.90
N LYS A 13 -0.28 7.88 46.53
CA LYS A 13 -0.82 7.06 45.41
C LYS A 13 -0.51 7.65 44.03
N SER A 14 -0.16 8.94 43.95
CA SER A 14 0.12 9.62 42.67
C SER A 14 1.51 9.29 42.11
N GLN A 15 2.50 8.94 42.95
CA GLN A 15 3.87 8.69 42.49
C GLN A 15 4.06 7.32 41.81
N GLN A 16 3.26 6.30 42.15
CA GLN A 16 3.33 4.98 41.50
C GLN A 16 2.79 4.99 40.06
N ASN A 17 1.93 5.96 39.71
CA ASN A 17 1.37 6.07 38.37
C ASN A 17 2.30 6.79 37.38
N VAL A 18 3.28 7.56 37.87
CA VAL A 18 4.23 8.30 37.00
C VAL A 18 5.25 7.36 36.37
N GLN A 19 5.68 6.30 37.07
CA GLN A 19 6.62 5.31 36.53
C GLN A 19 6.03 4.40 35.44
N ARG A 20 4.70 4.29 35.34
CA ARG A 20 4.04 3.54 34.23
C ARG A 20 3.80 4.39 32.98
N GLN A 21 4.17 5.67 32.99
CA GLN A 21 4.10 6.56 31.84
C GLN A 21 5.47 6.78 31.17
N GLN A 22 6.42 5.84 31.33
CA GLN A 22 7.40 5.64 30.26
C GLN A 22 6.66 4.97 29.10
N GLN A 23 5.90 5.80 28.38
CA GLN A 23 5.47 5.48 27.02
C GLN A 23 6.75 5.13 26.29
N GLU A 24 6.89 3.86 25.90
CA GLU A 24 7.91 3.47 24.95
C GLU A 24 7.82 4.47 23.80
N ILE A 25 8.88 5.27 23.66
CA ILE A 25 9.06 6.11 22.50
C ILE A 25 9.36 5.11 21.39
N VAL A 26 8.30 4.52 20.84
CA VAL A 26 8.35 3.74 19.62
C VAL A 26 8.94 4.69 18.60
N LYS A 27 10.23 4.51 18.30
CA LYS A 27 10.90 5.24 17.24
C LYS A 27 10.04 5.00 16.00
N LYS A 28 9.31 6.03 15.55
CA LYS A 28 8.57 5.97 14.30
C LYS A 28 9.57 5.57 13.23
N ALA A 29 9.48 4.32 12.78
CA ALA A 29 10.22 3.87 11.63
C ALA A 29 9.64 4.59 10.40
N ASP A 30 10.49 4.98 9.47
CA ASP A 30 10.03 5.52 8.21
C ASP A 30 9.20 4.45 7.50
N GLN A 31 7.92 4.74 7.27
CA GLN A 31 7.01 3.86 6.58
C GLN A 31 6.60 4.50 5.25
N LEU A 32 6.86 3.82 4.15
CA LEU A 32 6.39 4.19 2.82
C LEU A 32 5.05 3.49 2.56
N GLU A 33 3.96 4.25 2.51
CA GLU A 33 2.64 3.73 2.14
C GLU A 33 2.31 4.06 0.67
N ILE A 34 1.74 3.08 -0.05
CA ILE A 34 1.17 3.32 -1.37
C ILE A 34 -0.07 4.21 -1.20
N SER A 35 -0.12 5.34 -1.91
CA SER A 35 -1.22 6.29 -1.84
C SER A 35 -2.57 5.64 -2.22
N ALA A 36 -3.66 6.14 -1.64
CA ALA A 36 -5.00 5.66 -1.95
C ALA A 36 -5.30 5.75 -3.45
N GLN A 37 -4.85 6.82 -4.11
CA GLN A 37 -4.99 7.03 -5.54
C GLN A 37 -4.20 6.00 -6.36
N ALA A 38 -2.99 5.63 -5.95
CA ALA A 38 -2.20 4.60 -6.62
C ALA A 38 -2.84 3.21 -6.48
N LYS A 39 -3.48 2.92 -5.35
CA LYS A 39 -4.26 1.67 -5.16
C LYS A 39 -5.48 1.63 -6.08
N GLU A 40 -6.19 2.75 -6.23
CA GLU A 40 -7.34 2.82 -7.16
C GLU A 40 -6.90 2.70 -8.64
N LEU A 41 -5.79 3.33 -9.04
CA LEU A 41 -5.23 3.16 -10.39
C LEU A 41 -4.76 1.73 -10.65
N ALA A 42 -4.26 1.03 -9.64
CA ALA A 42 -3.88 -0.38 -9.76
C ALA A 42 -5.11 -1.28 -9.96
N LYS A 43 -6.24 -0.99 -9.29
CA LYS A 43 -7.52 -1.69 -9.50
C LYS A 43 -8.12 -1.40 -10.88
N ALA A 44 -7.98 -0.18 -11.39
CA ALA A 44 -8.45 0.19 -12.74
C ALA A 44 -7.72 -0.56 -13.89
N ARG A 45 -6.65 -1.33 -13.60
CA ARG A 45 -5.99 -2.23 -14.56
C ARG A 45 -6.65 -3.60 -14.69
N GLU A 46 -7.86 -3.80 -14.16
CA GLU A 46 -8.70 -4.96 -14.44
C GLU A 46 -9.24 -4.95 -15.89
N PHE A 47 -8.35 -4.97 -16.89
CA PHE A 47 -8.68 -5.24 -18.29
C PHE A 47 -8.45 -6.72 -18.59
N THR A 48 -9.14 -7.61 -17.88
CA THR A 48 -8.81 -9.04 -17.83
C THR A 48 -9.38 -9.81 -19.01
N GLU A 49 -10.68 -9.76 -19.28
CA GLU A 49 -11.32 -10.67 -20.25
C GLU A 49 -10.83 -10.46 -21.69
N ALA A 50 -10.88 -9.23 -22.21
CA ALA A 50 -10.42 -8.94 -23.57
C ALA A 50 -8.92 -9.20 -23.75
N ARG A 51 -8.12 -9.02 -22.68
CA ARG A 51 -6.68 -9.31 -22.70
C ARG A 51 -6.43 -10.82 -22.65
N GLU A 52 -7.17 -11.55 -21.85
CA GLU A 52 -7.09 -13.00 -21.74
C GLU A 52 -7.42 -13.68 -23.07
N GLN A 53 -8.52 -13.27 -23.72
CA GLN A 53 -8.88 -13.76 -25.06
C GLN A 53 -7.76 -13.50 -26.06
N LYS A 54 -7.23 -12.28 -26.10
CA LYS A 54 -6.12 -11.91 -26.99
C LYS A 54 -4.86 -12.75 -26.71
N VAL A 55 -4.54 -13.01 -25.45
CA VAL A 55 -3.37 -13.84 -25.08
C VAL A 55 -3.58 -15.29 -25.50
N GLN A 56 -4.78 -15.84 -25.35
CA GLN A 56 -5.10 -17.20 -25.78
C GLN A 56 -4.96 -17.36 -27.29
N GLU A 57 -5.47 -16.40 -28.07
CA GLU A 57 -5.33 -16.39 -29.53
C GLU A 57 -3.87 -16.35 -29.96
N LEU A 58 -3.08 -15.44 -29.38
CA LEU A 58 -1.65 -15.33 -29.67
C LEU A 58 -0.89 -16.61 -29.31
N LYS A 59 -1.21 -17.26 -28.18
CA LYS A 59 -0.62 -18.54 -27.80
C LYS A 59 -0.88 -19.62 -28.85
N ALA A 60 -2.11 -19.70 -29.36
CA ALA A 60 -2.46 -20.66 -30.40
C ALA A 60 -1.67 -20.41 -31.70
N GLN A 61 -1.54 -19.13 -32.11
CA GLN A 61 -0.73 -18.72 -33.28
C GLN A 61 0.77 -19.02 -33.11
N VAL A 62 1.30 -18.94 -31.89
CA VAL A 62 2.70 -19.29 -31.63
C VAL A 62 2.89 -20.81 -31.69
N GLN A 63 1.99 -21.58 -31.09
CA GLN A 63 2.06 -23.05 -31.06
C GLN A 63 1.94 -23.68 -32.46
N ASN A 64 1.07 -23.15 -33.31
CA ASN A 64 0.88 -23.64 -34.68
C ASN A 64 1.90 -23.03 -35.68
N GLY A 65 2.79 -22.14 -35.22
CA GLY A 65 3.80 -21.50 -36.06
C GLY A 65 3.27 -20.46 -37.05
N THR A 66 2.03 -20.00 -36.92
CA THR A 66 1.44 -18.97 -37.81
C THR A 66 1.62 -17.55 -37.30
N TYR A 67 2.13 -17.37 -36.08
CA TYR A 67 2.41 -16.06 -35.51
C TYR A 67 3.46 -15.31 -36.33
N LYS A 68 3.05 -14.18 -36.92
CA LYS A 68 3.92 -13.27 -37.65
C LYS A 68 3.90 -11.91 -36.97
N PRO A 69 4.94 -11.54 -36.21
CA PRO A 69 5.00 -10.23 -35.60
C PRO A 69 5.14 -9.15 -36.68
N ASP A 70 4.38 -8.06 -36.54
CA ASP A 70 4.59 -6.86 -37.35
C ASP A 70 5.78 -6.08 -36.78
N LEU A 71 6.90 -6.07 -37.51
CA LEU A 71 8.13 -5.42 -37.11
C LEU A 71 8.00 -3.89 -37.09
N ASN A 72 7.23 -3.30 -38.01
CA ASN A 72 7.01 -1.86 -38.07
C ASN A 72 6.17 -1.41 -36.88
N GLU A 73 5.10 -2.13 -36.57
CA GLU A 73 4.27 -1.83 -35.42
C GLU A 73 5.03 -2.06 -34.10
N THR A 74 5.88 -3.08 -34.05
CA THR A 74 6.74 -3.34 -32.88
C THR A 74 7.70 -2.18 -32.65
N ALA A 75 8.44 -1.75 -33.67
CA ALA A 75 9.36 -0.62 -33.59
C ALA A 75 8.64 0.67 -33.19
N ARG A 76 7.47 0.94 -33.78
CA ARG A 76 6.64 2.08 -33.43
C ARG A 76 6.23 2.06 -31.95
N LYS A 77 5.72 0.93 -31.45
CA LYS A 77 5.30 0.80 -30.04
C LYS A 77 6.45 0.96 -29.06
N MET A 78 7.63 0.45 -29.42
CA MET A 78 8.84 0.68 -28.64
C MET A 78 9.12 2.18 -28.59
N TYR A 79 9.25 2.85 -29.73
CA TYR A 79 9.51 4.29 -29.79
C TYR A 79 8.48 5.10 -28.98
N ASP A 80 7.18 4.84 -29.17
CA ASP A 80 6.08 5.53 -28.50
C ASP A 80 6.10 5.35 -26.96
N TYR A 81 6.62 4.21 -26.46
CA TYR A 81 6.69 3.95 -25.03
C TYR A 81 7.78 4.77 -24.34
N TRP A 82 8.93 4.96 -25.00
CA TRP A 82 10.09 5.66 -24.42
C TRP A 82 10.14 7.16 -24.70
N ASN A 83 9.47 7.64 -25.75
CA ASN A 83 9.50 9.06 -26.15
C ASN A 83 8.20 9.81 -25.83
N LYS A 84 7.36 9.24 -24.97
CA LYS A 84 6.17 9.88 -24.43
C LYS A 84 6.47 10.68 -23.17
#